data_AF-A0A8T4Z4G7-F1
#
_entry.id   AF-A0A8T4Z4G7-F1
#
_cell.length_a   1.000
_cell.length_b   1.000
_cell.length_c   1.000
_cell.angle_alpha   90.00
_cell.angle_beta   90.00
_cell.angle_gamma   90.00
#
_symmetry.space_group_name_H-M   'P 1'
#
loop_
_entity.id
_entity.type
_entity.pdbx_description
1 polymer ?
#
loop_
_entity_poly.entity_id
_entity_poly.type
_entity_poly.pdbx_seq_one_letter_code
_entity_poly.pdbx_strand_id
1 'polypeptide(L)' 'MVEEILQIVLLVSTCIFAVLTVEMRDLLHAVISLACMAVSLGGVFWLLKAPYVAVFQILVYAGAVIVLLIAAVMLTRRK' A
#
# COMPACT_ATOMS: atom_id res chain seq x y z
N MET A 1 7.58 -7.74 -22.97
CA MET A 1 6.97 -9.02 -22.55
C MET A 1 7.07 -9.26 -21.04
N VAL A 2 8.22 -9.63 -20.46
CA VAL A 2 8.28 -9.99 -19.01
C VAL A 2 8.01 -8.79 -18.10
N GLU A 3 8.59 -7.63 -18.39
CA GLU A 3 8.38 -6.40 -17.60
C GLU A 3 6.90 -5.94 -17.63
N GLU A 4 6.25 -6.04 -18.79
CA GLU A 4 4.84 -5.68 -18.96
C GLU A 4 3.92 -6.61 -18.15
N ILE A 5 4.18 -7.91 -18.16
CA ILE A 5 3.43 -8.88 -17.35
C ILE A 5 3.59 -8.56 -15.87
N LEU A 6 4.81 -8.29 -15.41
CA LEU A 6 5.08 -7.95 -14.02
C LEU A 6 4.36 -6.65 -13.60
N GLN A 7 4.34 -5.65 -14.47
CA GLN A 7 3.64 -4.39 -14.24
C GLN A 7 2.12 -4.59 -14.14
N ILE A 8 1.53 -5.38 -15.03
CA ILE A 8 0.09 -5.70 -15.00
C ILE A 8 -0.26 -6.45 -13.71
N VAL A 9 0.55 -7.44 -13.32
CA VAL A 9 0.34 -8.20 -12.07
C VAL A 9 0.35 -7.27 -10.86
N LEU A 10 1.32 -6.35 -10.77
CA LEU A 10 1.40 -5.37 -9.68
C LEU A 10 0.25 -4.36 -9.68
N LEU A 11 -0.24 -3.95 -10.85
CA LEU A 11 -1.42 -3.08 -10.95
C LEU A 11 -2.67 -3.80 -10.45
N VAL A 12 -2.88 -5.04 -10.90
CA VAL A 12 -4.01 -5.87 -10.46
C VAL A 12 -3.94 -6.12 -8.95
N SER A 13 -2.77 -6.47 -8.41
CA SER A 13 -2.62 -6.68 -6.97
C SER A 13 -2.88 -5.40 -6.18
N THR A 14 -2.42 -4.24 -6.68
CA THR A 14 -2.70 -2.93 -6.07
C THR A 14 -4.20 -2.66 -6.00
N CYS A 15 -4.94 -2.91 -7.08
CA CYS A 15 -6.39 -2.75 -7.09
C CYS A 15 -7.09 -3.69 -6.10
N ILE A 16 -6.65 -4.96 -6.02
CA ILE A 16 -7.20 -5.94 -5.07
C ILE A 16 -6.97 -5.46 -3.63
N PHE A 17 -5.75 -5.04 -3.29
CA PHE A 17 -5.47 -4.52 -1.95
C PHE A 17 -6.26 -3.25 -1.62
N ALA A 18 -6.45 -2.36 -2.60
CA ALA A 18 -7.25 -1.15 -2.41
C ALA A 18 -8.72 -1.46 -2.10
N VAL A 19 -9.32 -2.42 -2.81
CA VAL A 19 -10.69 -2.89 -2.50
C VAL A 19 -10.74 -3.54 -1.13
N LEU A 20 -9.76 -4.41 -0.82
CA LEU A 20 -9.67 -5.10 0.47
C LEU A 20 -9.58 -4.11 1.64
N THR A 21 -8.84 -3.02 1.48
CA THR A 21 -8.75 -1.94 2.48
C THR A 21 -10.10 -1.32 2.81
N VAL A 22 -10.98 -1.15 1.82
CA VAL A 22 -12.30 -0.53 2.02
C VAL A 22 -13.31 -1.53 2.57
N GLU A 23 -13.19 -2.82 2.20
CA GLU A 23 -14.13 -3.86 2.60
C GLU A 23 -13.90 -4.40 4.03
N MET A 24 -12.68 -4.26 4.56
CA MET A 24 -12.31 -4.73 5.89
C MET A 24 -13.05 -3.97 7.00
N ARG A 25 -13.84 -4.69 7.81
CA ARG A 25 -14.56 -4.13 8.98
C ARG A 25 -13.64 -3.76 10.15
N ASP A 26 -12.51 -4.46 10.30
CA ASP A 26 -11.51 -4.12 11.32
C ASP A 26 -10.51 -3.10 10.74
N LEU A 27 -10.51 -1.91 11.34
CA LEU A 27 -9.63 -0.80 10.95
C LEU A 27 -8.14 -1.18 10.94
N LEU A 28 -7.67 -2.08 11.81
CA LEU A 28 -6.28 -2.53 11.79
C LEU A 28 -5.97 -3.36 10.54
N HIS A 29 -6.88 -4.27 10.16
CA HIS A 29 -6.72 -5.08 8.95
C HIS A 29 -6.84 -4.22 7.69
N ALA A 30 -7.73 -3.22 7.70
CA ALA A 30 -7.82 -2.21 6.65
C ALA A 30 -6.47 -1.49 6.47
N VAL A 31 -5.87 -0.97 7.54
CA VAL A 31 -4.58 -0.26 7.44
C VAL A 31 -3.43 -1.19 7.02
N ILE A 32 -3.42 -2.46 7.44
CA ILE A 32 -2.40 -3.42 6.97
C ILE A 32 -2.53 -3.69 5.46
N SER A 33 -3.75 -3.88 4.97
CA SER A 33 -3.96 -4.04 3.51
C SER A 33 -3.59 -2.78 2.72
N LEU A 34 -3.80 -1.59 3.30
CA LEU A 34 -3.34 -0.33 2.73
C LEU A 34 -1.80 -0.28 2.64
N ALA A 35 -1.10 -0.84 3.63
CA ALA A 35 0.35 -0.94 3.61
C ALA A 35 0.83 -1.82 2.45
N CYS A 36 0.19 -2.99 2.25
CA CYS A 36 0.46 -3.88 1.12
C CYS A 36 0.20 -3.20 -0.23
N MET A 37 -0.88 -2.41 -0.33
CA MET A 37 -1.17 -1.59 -1.50
C MET A 37 -0.05 -0.56 -1.76
N ALA A 38 0.39 0.17 -0.73
CA ALA A 38 1.42 1.20 -0.85
C ALA A 38 2.77 0.62 -1.30
N VAL A 39 3.14 -0.58 -0.80
CA VAL A 39 4.35 -1.30 -1.23
C VAL A 39 4.24 -1.77 -2.67
N SER A 40 3.08 -2.31 -3.07
CA SER A 40 2.83 -2.73 -4.46
C SER A 40 2.97 -1.54 -5.42
N LEU A 41 2.43 -0.37 -5.04
CA LEU A 41 2.57 0.87 -5.79
C LEU A 41 4.04 1.33 -5.91
N GLY A 42 4.81 1.19 -4.82
CA GLY A 42 6.26 1.44 -4.85
C GLY A 42 6.99 0.56 -5.87
N GLY A 43 6.60 -0.72 -5.96
CA GLY A 43 7.09 -1.64 -6.99
C GLY A 43 6.73 -1.20 -8.42
N VAL A 44 5.52 -0.68 -8.63
CA VAL A 44 5.10 -0.11 -9.93
C VAL A 44 6.00 1.08 -10.30
N PHE A 45 6.27 2.00 -9.36
CA PHE A 45 7.15 3.15 -9.64
C PHE A 45 8.59 2.74 -9.95
N TRP A 46 9.08 1.67 -9.33
CA TRP A 46 10.39 1.12 -9.66
C TRP A 46 10.46 0.62 -11.11
N LEU A 47 9.42 -0.09 -11.57
CA LEU A 47 9.31 -0.59 -12.95
C LEU A 47 9.19 0.54 -13.97
N LEU A 48 8.54 1.64 -13.60
CA LEU A 48 8.43 2.85 -14.42
C LEU A 48 9.74 3.66 -14.49
N LYS A 49 10.86 3.13 -13.99
CA LYS A 49 12.16 3.81 -13.90
C LYS A 49 12.09 5.14 -13.16
N ALA A 50 11.21 5.25 -12.16
CA ALA A 50 11.07 6.40 -11.28
C ALA A 50 11.57 6.07 -9.86
N PRO A 51 12.88 5.83 -9.65
CA PRO A 51 13.41 5.33 -8.39
C PRO A 51 13.23 6.31 -7.23
N TYR A 52 13.36 7.63 -7.48
CA TYR A 52 13.14 8.65 -6.45
C TYR A 52 11.72 8.57 -5.89
N VAL A 53 10.71 8.53 -6.77
CA VAL A 53 9.30 8.44 -6.37
C VAL A 53 9.02 7.12 -5.67
N ALA A 54 9.60 6.00 -6.14
CA ALA A 54 9.45 4.70 -5.52
C ALA A 54 9.96 4.67 -4.06
N VAL A 55 11.13 5.28 -3.80
CA VAL A 55 11.70 5.36 -2.46
C VAL A 55 10.83 6.22 -1.55
N PHE A 56 10.37 7.40 -2.01
CA PHE A 56 9.46 8.24 -1.23
C PHE A 56 8.11 7.56 -0.98
N GLN A 57 7.61 6.79 -1.95
CA GLN A 57 6.37 6.03 -1.79
C GLN A 57 6.48 5.03 -0.63
N ILE A 58 7.58 4.28 -0.57
CA ILE A 58 7.79 3.30 0.50
C ILE A 58 8.05 4.02 1.83
N LEU A 59 8.93 5.02 1.85
CA LEU A 59 9.35 5.69 3.07
C LEU A 59 8.22 6.51 3.72
N VAL A 60 7.49 7.29 2.91
CA VAL A 60 6.44 8.20 3.41
C VAL A 60 5.11 7.47 3.54
N TYR A 61 4.63 6.80 2.50
CA TYR A 61 3.31 6.16 2.57
C TYR A 61 3.37 4.84 3.35
N ALA A 62 4.17 3.88 2.91
CA ALA A 62 4.23 2.57 3.59
C ALA A 62 4.88 2.64 4.98
N GLY A 63 5.78 3.60 5.21
CA GLY A 63 6.40 3.87 6.51
C GLY A 63 5.57 4.84 7.36
N ALA A 64 5.76 6.14 7.15
CA ALA A 64 5.25 7.16 8.06
C ALA A 64 3.71 7.21 8.16
N VAL A 65 3.00 7.22 7.02
CA VAL A 65 1.54 7.36 6.99
C VAL A 65 0.86 6.11 7.57
N ILE A 66 1.28 4.91 7.18
CA ILE A 66 0.73 3.65 7.73
C ILE A 66 0.95 3.58 9.25
N VAL A 67 2.15 3.88 9.74
CA VAL A 67 2.43 3.85 11.19
C VAL A 67 1.55 4.85 11.94
N LEU A 68 1.37 6.06 11.40
CA LEU A 68 0.49 7.07 11.98
C LEU A 68 -0.98 6.61 11.98
N LEU A 69 -1.44 5.98 10.90
CA LEU A 69 -2.78 5.40 10.82
C LEU A 69 -2.97 4.26 11.83
N ILE A 70 -1.99 3.35 11.97
CA ILE A 70 -2.04 2.28 12.97
C ILE A 70 -2.14 2.89 14.37
N ALA A 71 -1.29 3.87 14.70
CA ALA A 71 -1.31 4.53 16.00
C ALA A 71 -2.65 5.22 16.27
N ALA A 72 -3.20 5.94 15.28
CA ALA A 72 -4.50 6.56 15.38
C ALA A 72 -5.62 5.53 15.59
N VAL A 73 -5.64 4.45 14.80
CA VAL A 73 -6.64 3.39 14.94
C VAL A 73 -6.55 2.72 16.31
N MET A 74 -5.36 2.43 16.81
CA MET A 74 -5.17 1.85 18.14
C MET A 74 -5.67 2.78 19.25
N LEU A 75 -5.46 4.10 19.11
CA LEU A 75 -5.92 5.08 20.10
C LEU A 75 -7.44 5.30 20.03
N THR A 76 -8.05 5.14 18.85
CA THR A 76 -9.48 5.38 18.62
C THR A 76 -10.34 4.12 18.80
N ARG A 77 -9.73 2.93 18.83
CA ARG A 77 -10.39 1.66 19.16
C ARG A 77 -10.80 1.65 20.64
N ARG A 78 -11.86 2.38 20.97
CA ARG A 78 -12.72 2.05 22.10
C ARG A 78 -13.56 0.85 21.67
N LYS A 79 -13.57 -0.19 22.51
CA LYS A 79 -14.38 -1.41 22.30
C LYS A 79 -15.80 -1.08 21.88
#